data_AF-A0A7S3T072-F1
#
_entry.id   AF-A0A7S3T072-F1
#
_cell.length_a   1.000
_cell.length_b   1.000
_cell.length_c   1.000
_cell.angle_alpha   90.00
_cell.angle_beta   90.00
_cell.angle_gamma   90.00
#
_symmetry.space_group_name_H-M   'P 1'
#
loop_
_entity.id
_entity.type
_entity.pdbx_description
1 polymer ?
#
loop_
_entity_poly.entity_id
_entity_poly.type
_entity_poly.pdbx_seq_one_letter_code
_entity_poly.pdbx_strand_id
1 'polypeptide(L)'
;MSVYSSGDVALEGASFSECTADIDGGGMYVRKGGDVALESARFVECTSTQAAVYLTGIDRLALTNSQFVDNIASQTPAALFFTSSVATSGSLLRNTTFFGNSAPGNITILAASPLTWDCPLGSWMPSVGQLFGDLSGCNRLCAEGHYGDASDHFTSDCSGPCWLGHFCPEGSVLPHKCPAGTHMPNERAANISDCFLCAPGQYQPETGHEECLPCAAGSFSPDVGSAACEACPMGGVCEDAGAASRLVWQACPAGGFNPTTGSSS
;
A
#
# COMPACT_ATOMS: atom_id res chain seq x y z
N MET A 1 17.23 13.74 30.73
CA MET A 1 16.08 13.90 31.65
C MET A 1 15.68 12.53 32.18
N SER A 2 15.41 12.39 33.49
CA SER A 2 14.98 11.12 34.06
C SER A 2 13.74 11.30 34.95
N VAL A 3 12.69 10.52 34.70
CA VAL A 3 11.40 10.60 35.40
C VAL A 3 10.97 9.21 35.86
N TYR A 4 10.51 9.11 37.11
CA TYR A 4 10.10 7.84 37.72
C TYR A 4 8.76 7.99 38.44
N SER A 5 7.85 7.02 38.26
CA SER A 5 6.61 6.91 39.05
C SER A 5 5.81 8.22 39.07
N SER A 6 5.63 8.82 37.90
CA SER A 6 5.00 10.14 37.73
C SER A 6 3.63 10.05 37.07
N GLY A 7 2.91 11.18 37.03
CA GLY A 7 1.82 11.37 36.08
C GLY A 7 2.34 11.63 34.67
N ASP A 8 1.57 12.41 33.90
CA ASP A 8 1.88 12.72 32.50
C ASP A 8 3.12 13.59 32.35
N VAL A 9 3.86 13.38 31.27
CA VAL A 9 5.03 14.17 30.86
C VAL A 9 4.75 14.78 29.49
N ALA A 10 4.63 16.10 29.44
CA ALA A 10 4.48 16.84 28.19
C ALA A 10 5.67 17.79 28.00
N LEU A 11 6.31 17.73 26.83
CA LEU A 11 7.39 18.62 26.44
C LEU A 11 7.10 19.22 25.06
N GLU A 12 7.25 20.53 24.95
CA GLU A 12 7.08 21.28 23.70
C GLU A 12 8.38 22.00 23.36
N GLY A 13 8.89 21.82 22.14
CA GLY A 13 10.12 22.47 21.67
C GLY A 13 11.39 22.08 22.41
N ALA A 14 11.37 21.00 23.19
CA ALA A 14 12.52 20.54 23.96
C ALA A 14 13.63 20.00 23.05
N SER A 15 14.87 20.42 23.28
CA SER A 15 16.04 19.97 22.54
C SER A 15 17.04 19.30 23.47
N PHE A 16 17.41 18.07 23.15
CA PHE A 16 18.45 17.27 23.80
C PHE A 16 19.53 17.02 22.76
N SER A 17 20.74 17.53 23.01
CA SER A 17 21.88 17.40 22.10
C SER A 17 23.12 16.93 22.85
N GLU A 18 23.97 16.14 22.20
CA GLU A 18 25.26 15.67 22.75
C GLU A 18 25.14 14.99 24.12
N CYS A 19 24.00 14.35 24.40
CA CYS A 19 23.75 13.75 25.71
C CYS A 19 24.44 12.38 25.79
N THR A 20 25.06 12.05 26.92
CA THR A 20 25.70 10.74 27.13
C THR A 20 25.19 10.10 28.42
N ALA A 21 24.72 8.85 28.33
CA ALA A 21 24.27 8.06 29.47
C ALA A 21 24.90 6.66 29.49
N ASP A 22 25.31 6.19 30.66
CA ASP A 22 25.97 4.88 30.78
C ASP A 22 25.01 3.70 30.56
N ILE A 23 23.71 3.86 30.79
CA ILE A 23 22.73 2.76 30.79
C ILE A 23 21.54 3.09 29.88
N ASP A 24 20.45 3.62 30.44
CA ASP A 24 19.19 3.82 29.72
C ASP A 24 18.95 5.31 29.42
N GLY A 25 18.44 5.63 28.23
CA GLY A 25 17.95 6.96 27.87
C GLY A 25 19.06 8.00 27.73
N GLY A 26 19.72 8.03 26.56
CA GLY A 26 20.78 9.01 26.27
C GLY A 26 20.34 10.46 26.50
N GLY A 27 19.15 10.83 25.99
CA GLY A 27 18.52 12.13 26.24
C GLY A 27 17.38 12.08 27.26
N MET A 28 16.53 11.05 27.20
CA MET A 28 15.34 10.94 28.05
C MET A 28 15.06 9.51 28.52
N TYR A 29 14.75 9.37 29.80
CA TYR A 29 14.33 8.14 30.44
C TYR A 29 13.04 8.37 31.24
N VAL A 30 12.00 7.58 30.96
CA VAL A 30 10.75 7.59 31.74
C VAL A 30 10.38 6.16 32.14
N ARG A 31 10.13 5.96 33.43
CA ARG A 31 9.71 4.67 33.97
C ARG A 31 8.45 4.80 34.82
N LYS A 32 7.45 3.95 34.54
CA LYS A 32 6.19 3.89 35.30
C LYS A 32 5.50 5.27 35.35
N GLY A 33 5.15 5.80 34.19
CA GLY A 33 4.56 7.14 34.05
C GLY A 33 3.15 7.10 33.48
N GLY A 34 2.48 8.26 33.47
CA GLY A 34 1.26 8.45 32.68
C GLY A 34 1.56 8.58 31.18
N ASP A 35 0.83 9.43 30.47
CA ASP A 35 1.08 9.69 29.06
C ASP A 35 2.38 10.49 28.87
N VAL A 36 3.12 10.19 27.81
CA VAL A 36 4.30 10.96 27.38
C VAL A 36 4.00 11.60 26.03
N ALA A 37 3.94 12.93 26.00
CA ALA A 37 3.71 13.72 24.79
C ALA A 37 4.93 14.60 24.49
N LEU A 38 5.57 14.37 23.34
CA LEU A 38 6.68 15.19 22.86
C LEU A 38 6.27 15.87 21.56
N GLU A 39 6.17 17.20 21.61
CA GLU A 39 5.85 18.04 20.47
C GLU A 39 7.07 18.88 20.08
N SER A 40 7.43 18.82 18.79
CA SER A 40 8.60 19.54 18.26
C SER A 40 9.89 19.27 19.05
N ALA A 41 10.01 18.09 19.64
CA ALA A 41 11.17 17.69 20.41
C ALA A 41 12.29 17.22 19.49
N ARG A 42 13.55 17.46 19.89
CA ARG A 42 14.74 17.07 19.11
C ARG A 42 15.70 16.31 20.00
N PHE A 43 16.13 15.14 19.54
CA PHE A 43 17.15 14.30 20.16
C PHE A 43 18.28 14.10 19.16
N VAL A 44 19.40 14.75 19.39
CA VAL A 44 20.50 14.85 18.43
C VAL A 44 21.80 14.38 19.08
N GLU A 45 22.51 13.44 18.45
CA GLU A 45 23.82 12.95 18.94
C GLU A 45 23.78 12.42 20.38
N CYS A 46 22.64 11.90 20.84
CA CYS A 46 22.56 11.29 22.16
C CYS A 46 23.15 9.86 22.12
N THR A 47 24.11 9.59 22.98
CA THR A 47 24.79 8.29 23.12
C THR A 47 24.33 7.56 24.39
N SER A 48 23.98 6.28 24.28
CA SER A 48 23.62 5.45 25.45
C SER A 48 23.91 3.96 25.26
N THR A 49 23.64 3.15 26.29
CA THR A 49 23.66 1.69 26.12
C THR A 49 22.42 1.19 25.38
N GLN A 50 21.24 1.78 25.61
CA GLN A 50 19.99 1.29 25.00
C GLN A 50 19.44 2.18 23.90
N ALA A 51 18.84 3.32 24.24
CA ALA A 51 18.16 4.22 23.31
C ALA A 51 18.29 5.68 23.73
N ALA A 52 18.26 6.62 22.77
CA ALA A 52 18.21 8.05 23.07
C ALA A 52 17.00 8.43 23.94
N VAL A 53 15.83 7.85 23.62
CA VAL A 53 14.60 7.97 24.40
C VAL A 53 14.16 6.58 24.83
N TYR A 54 14.13 6.36 26.14
CA TYR A 54 13.78 5.07 26.72
C TYR A 54 12.55 5.20 27.62
N LEU A 55 11.42 4.65 27.15
CA LEU A 55 10.12 4.72 27.82
C LEU A 55 9.66 3.32 28.21
N THR A 56 9.50 3.09 29.51
CA THR A 56 9.14 1.76 30.04
C THR A 56 7.99 1.82 31.03
N GLY A 57 6.89 1.14 30.69
CA GLY A 57 5.66 1.11 31.48
C GLY A 57 5.01 2.50 31.61
N ILE A 58 4.93 3.24 30.50
CA ILE A 58 4.14 4.48 30.42
C ILE A 58 2.73 4.15 29.91
N ASP A 59 1.76 5.04 30.04
CA ASP A 59 0.41 4.76 29.53
C ASP A 59 0.37 4.87 28.00
N ARG A 60 0.57 6.06 27.43
CA ARG A 60 0.62 6.26 25.96
C ARG A 60 1.77 7.16 25.54
N LEU A 61 2.24 6.98 24.32
CA LEU A 61 3.26 7.83 23.69
C LEU A 61 2.64 8.65 22.56
N ALA A 62 2.77 9.97 22.58
CA ALA A 62 2.49 10.84 21.45
C ALA A 62 3.76 11.56 21.02
N LEU A 63 4.24 11.27 19.81
CA LEU A 63 5.35 11.99 19.16
C LEU A 63 4.82 12.77 17.97
N THR A 64 4.88 14.10 18.05
CA THR A 64 4.39 14.98 16.98
C THR A 64 5.49 15.95 16.56
N ASN A 65 5.74 16.06 15.26
CA ASN A 65 6.73 17.00 14.69
C ASN A 65 8.15 16.88 15.29
N SER A 66 8.50 15.70 15.81
CA SER A 66 9.74 15.48 16.56
C SER A 66 10.85 14.86 15.69
N GLN A 67 12.11 14.99 16.11
CA GLN A 67 13.26 14.54 15.33
C GLN A 67 14.27 13.78 16.18
N PHE A 68 14.77 12.68 15.64
CA PHE A 68 15.83 11.84 16.21
C PHE A 68 16.97 11.75 15.20
N VAL A 69 18.08 12.42 15.47
CA VAL A 69 19.18 12.58 14.52
C VAL A 69 20.48 12.07 15.12
N ASP A 70 21.18 11.19 14.40
CA ASP A 70 22.53 10.73 14.73
C ASP A 70 22.70 10.18 16.16
N ASN A 71 21.66 9.58 16.72
CA ASN A 71 21.75 8.97 18.05
C ASN A 71 22.43 7.61 17.99
N ILE A 72 23.26 7.31 18.99
CA ILE A 72 24.09 6.11 19.01
C ILE A 72 23.75 5.26 20.23
N ALA A 73 23.53 3.96 20.01
CA ALA A 73 23.41 3.00 21.10
C ALA A 73 24.40 1.83 20.95
N SER A 74 24.98 1.40 22.07
CA SER A 74 25.86 0.23 22.10
C SER A 74 25.09 -1.10 22.09
N GLN A 75 23.82 -1.09 22.52
CA GLN A 75 22.80 -2.13 22.31
C GLN A 75 21.64 -1.55 21.49
N THR A 76 20.43 -2.10 21.61
CA THR A 76 19.29 -1.77 20.75
C THR A 76 18.07 -1.35 21.57
N PRO A 77 17.25 -0.40 21.06
CA PRO A 77 17.30 0.31 19.77
C PRO A 77 17.99 1.69 19.82
N ALA A 78 18.53 2.20 18.72
CA ALA A 78 19.28 3.47 18.71
C ALA A 78 18.48 4.70 19.22
N ALA A 79 17.24 4.88 18.74
CA ALA A 79 16.50 6.13 18.95
C ALA A 79 15.40 5.99 20.03
N LEU A 80 14.50 5.03 19.88
CA LEU A 80 13.29 4.94 20.70
C LEU A 80 13.00 3.52 21.16
N PHE A 81 12.96 3.32 22.47
CA PHE A 81 12.34 2.15 23.10
C PHE A 81 11.04 2.55 23.77
N PHE A 82 9.97 1.78 23.53
CA PHE A 82 8.64 2.06 24.08
C PHE A 82 7.94 0.79 24.56
N THR A 83 7.46 0.81 25.80
CA THR A 83 6.49 -0.16 26.34
C THR A 83 5.37 0.55 27.08
N SER A 84 4.14 0.03 26.90
CA SER A 84 2.95 0.53 27.56
C SER A 84 2.54 -0.33 28.76
N SER A 85 2.01 0.30 29.81
CA SER A 85 1.33 -0.35 30.94
C SER A 85 -0.16 -0.64 30.67
N VAL A 86 -0.75 -0.04 29.64
CA VAL A 86 -2.17 -0.20 29.31
C VAL A 86 -2.34 -1.01 28.02
N ALA A 87 -3.44 -1.76 27.94
CA ALA A 87 -3.73 -2.63 26.80
C ALA A 87 -4.29 -1.90 25.57
N THR A 88 -4.54 -0.58 25.67
CA THR A 88 -5.23 0.20 24.63
C THR A 88 -4.26 0.76 23.58
N SER A 89 -4.67 0.71 22.31
CA SER A 89 -4.06 1.51 21.24
C SER A 89 -4.40 2.99 21.43
N GLY A 90 -3.46 3.86 21.07
CA GLY A 90 -3.57 5.31 21.29
C GLY A 90 -2.22 6.02 21.34
N SER A 91 -1.13 5.26 21.34
CA SER A 91 0.20 5.82 21.08
C SER A 91 0.34 6.15 19.59
N LEU A 92 0.80 7.35 19.27
CA LEU A 92 0.79 7.91 17.93
C LEU A 92 2.16 8.51 17.58
N LEU A 93 2.64 8.19 16.38
CA LEU A 93 3.76 8.88 15.73
C LEU A 93 3.22 9.68 14.54
N ARG A 94 3.39 11.00 14.59
CA ARG A 94 2.95 11.94 13.55
C ARG A 94 4.08 12.86 13.15
N ASN A 95 4.35 12.96 11.85
CA ASN A 95 5.38 13.83 11.28
C ASN A 95 6.72 13.78 12.06
N THR A 96 7.12 12.59 12.49
CA THR A 96 8.33 12.37 13.31
C THR A 96 9.37 11.67 12.45
N THR A 97 10.62 12.14 12.53
CA THR A 97 11.73 11.63 11.70
C THR A 97 12.83 11.00 12.56
N PHE A 98 13.45 9.99 11.98
CA PHE A 98 14.58 9.26 12.53
C PHE A 98 15.63 9.15 11.43
N PHE A 99 16.76 9.83 11.58
CA PHE A 99 17.81 9.89 10.57
C PHE A 99 19.20 9.65 11.19
N GLY A 100 20.01 8.77 10.58
CA GLY A 100 21.40 8.53 11.00
C GLY A 100 21.56 7.83 12.35
N ASN A 101 20.48 7.31 12.93
CA ASN A 101 20.54 6.63 14.22
C ASN A 101 21.20 5.25 14.07
N SER A 102 22.17 4.94 14.94
CA SER A 102 23.02 3.75 14.80
C SER A 102 23.01 2.87 16.05
N ALA A 103 22.69 1.58 15.86
CA ALA A 103 22.73 0.54 16.88
C ALA A 103 23.05 -0.82 16.23
N PRO A 104 23.50 -1.84 16.98
CA PRO A 104 23.66 -3.19 16.47
C PRO A 104 22.38 -3.70 15.77
N GLY A 105 22.52 -4.33 14.60
CA GLY A 105 21.38 -4.79 13.81
C GLY A 105 20.55 -3.67 13.16
N ASN A 106 21.03 -2.43 13.19
CA ASN A 106 20.38 -1.26 12.57
C ASN A 106 18.93 -1.02 13.05
N ILE A 107 18.66 -1.33 14.32
CA ILE A 107 17.34 -1.14 14.94
C ILE A 107 17.22 0.29 15.42
N THR A 108 16.34 1.06 14.79
CA THR A 108 16.07 2.46 15.11
C THR A 108 15.03 2.59 16.23
N ILE A 109 13.95 1.80 16.14
CA ILE A 109 12.86 1.79 17.12
C ILE A 109 12.59 0.35 17.54
N LEU A 110 12.37 0.14 18.84
CA LEU A 110 11.81 -1.09 19.39
C LEU A 110 10.52 -0.75 20.13
N ALA A 111 9.39 -1.06 19.49
CA ALA A 111 8.05 -0.87 20.03
C ALA A 111 7.55 -2.20 20.62
N ALA A 112 7.65 -2.37 21.93
CA ALA A 112 7.12 -3.55 22.61
C ALA A 112 5.60 -3.47 22.87
N SER A 113 4.99 -2.34 22.53
CA SER A 113 3.54 -2.11 22.61
C SER A 113 3.06 -1.33 21.37
N PRO A 114 1.78 -1.44 20.99
CA PRO A 114 1.27 -0.89 19.74
C PRO A 114 1.50 0.62 19.58
N LEU A 115 2.11 1.00 18.46
CA LEU A 115 2.25 2.35 17.94
C LEU A 115 1.39 2.48 16.68
N THR A 116 0.59 3.53 16.61
CA THR A 116 -0.10 3.94 15.40
C THR A 116 0.73 4.99 14.68
N TRP A 117 0.81 4.88 13.35
CA TRP A 117 1.46 5.87 12.51
C TRP A 117 0.39 6.61 11.72
N ASP A 118 0.49 7.94 11.65
CA ASP A 118 -0.36 8.76 10.78
C ASP A 118 0.10 8.58 9.32
N CYS A 119 -0.31 7.46 8.71
CA CYS A 119 0.05 7.09 7.34
C CYS A 119 -0.87 7.74 6.32
N PRO A 120 -0.33 8.25 5.19
CA PRO A 120 -1.17 8.60 4.05
C PRO A 120 -1.83 7.33 3.47
N LEU A 121 -2.90 7.54 2.71
CA LEU A 121 -3.56 6.46 1.96
C LEU A 121 -2.55 5.78 1.01
N GLY A 122 -2.73 4.48 0.77
CA GLY A 122 -1.78 3.68 -0.02
C GLY A 122 -0.50 3.31 0.72
N SER A 123 -0.38 3.62 2.02
CA SER A 123 0.79 3.30 2.85
C SER A 123 0.41 2.59 4.15
N TRP A 124 1.39 1.91 4.74
CA TRP A 124 1.25 1.18 6.00
C TRP A 124 2.53 1.26 6.84
N MET A 125 2.44 0.86 8.12
CA MET A 125 3.62 0.70 8.98
C MET A 125 3.35 -0.31 10.10
N PRO A 126 4.31 -1.17 10.50
CA PRO A 126 4.10 -2.09 11.62
C PRO A 126 3.76 -1.35 12.92
N SER A 127 2.80 -1.87 13.68
CA SER A 127 2.43 -1.30 14.98
C SER A 127 3.31 -1.76 16.13
N VAL A 128 4.02 -2.89 15.99
CA VAL A 128 4.85 -3.47 17.03
C VAL A 128 6.12 -4.08 16.44
N GLY A 129 7.14 -4.23 17.28
CA GLY A 129 8.39 -4.90 16.95
C GLY A 129 9.53 -3.93 16.64
N GLN A 130 10.47 -4.41 15.83
CA GLN A 130 11.68 -3.69 15.46
C GLN A 130 11.46 -2.94 14.15
N LEU A 131 11.79 -1.65 14.14
CA LEU A 131 11.81 -0.81 12.94
C LEU A 131 13.26 -0.39 12.68
N PHE A 132 13.66 -0.40 11.41
CA PHE A 132 15.05 -0.35 10.99
C PHE A 132 15.35 0.83 10.09
N GLY A 133 16.57 1.36 10.18
CA GLY A 133 17.08 2.42 9.32
C GLY A 133 16.40 3.77 9.50
N ASP A 134 16.51 4.62 8.48
CA ASP A 134 15.93 5.96 8.49
C ASP A 134 14.42 5.90 8.25
N LEU A 135 13.66 6.61 9.09
CA LEU A 135 12.21 6.61 9.09
C LEU A 135 11.73 8.05 9.00
N SER A 136 10.92 8.38 7.99
CA SER A 136 10.28 9.70 7.84
C SER A 136 8.80 9.49 7.51
N GLY A 137 7.98 9.41 8.55
CA GLY A 137 6.58 8.99 8.41
C GLY A 137 6.45 7.53 7.91
N CYS A 138 5.34 7.22 7.25
CA CYS A 138 5.10 5.89 6.70
C CYS A 138 5.80 5.73 5.35
N ASN A 139 6.90 4.98 5.35
CA ASN A 139 7.73 4.74 4.17
C ASN A 139 7.40 3.42 3.45
N ARG A 140 6.38 2.68 3.90
CA ARG A 140 6.00 1.41 3.28
C ARG A 140 4.70 1.59 2.52
N LEU A 141 4.77 1.33 1.22
CA LEU A 141 3.61 1.34 0.34
C LEU A 141 2.85 0.02 0.47
N CYS A 142 1.54 0.06 0.22
CA CYS A 142 0.73 -1.15 0.05
C CYS A 142 1.35 -2.02 -1.06
N ALA A 143 1.39 -3.34 -0.85
CA ALA A 143 1.98 -4.25 -1.82
C ALA A 143 1.25 -4.18 -3.17
N GLU A 144 1.96 -4.54 -4.24
CA GLU A 144 1.34 -4.76 -5.53
C GLU A 144 0.18 -5.78 -5.43
N GLY A 145 -0.87 -5.58 -6.21
CA GLY A 145 -2.10 -6.36 -6.13
C GLY A 145 -2.95 -6.08 -4.89
N HIS A 146 -2.65 -5.05 -4.09
CA HIS A 146 -3.47 -4.58 -2.96
C HIS A 146 -3.73 -3.08 -3.06
N TYR A 147 -4.79 -2.62 -2.38
CA TYR A 147 -5.12 -1.19 -2.28
C TYR A 147 -5.29 -0.75 -0.82
N GLY A 148 -5.11 0.54 -0.56
CA GLY A 148 -5.28 1.15 0.76
C GLY A 148 -6.07 2.45 0.68
N ASP A 149 -7.39 2.35 0.85
CA ASP A 149 -8.33 3.48 0.83
C ASP A 149 -8.59 4.09 2.22
N ALA A 150 -7.97 3.54 3.26
CA ALA A 150 -8.02 4.01 4.63
C ALA A 150 -6.61 4.30 5.20
N SER A 151 -6.58 4.94 6.37
CA SER A 151 -5.38 5.09 7.18
C SER A 151 -5.18 3.88 8.11
N ASP A 152 -4.10 3.90 8.90
CA ASP A 152 -3.88 2.97 10.00
C ASP A 152 -3.71 1.50 9.58
N HIS A 153 -3.12 1.28 8.42
CA HIS A 153 -2.72 -0.06 7.98
C HIS A 153 -1.43 -0.50 8.66
N PHE A 154 -1.43 -1.74 9.15
CA PHE A 154 -0.29 -2.34 9.86
C PHE A 154 0.43 -3.45 9.08
N THR A 155 -0.08 -3.78 7.90
CA THR A 155 0.45 -4.81 7.01
C THR A 155 0.45 -4.30 5.58
N SER A 156 1.24 -4.96 4.72
CA SER A 156 1.32 -4.67 3.29
C SER A 156 0.03 -4.90 2.51
N ASP A 157 -0.91 -5.65 3.10
CA ASP A 157 -2.18 -5.99 2.46
C ASP A 157 -3.19 -4.83 2.53
N CYS A 158 -2.90 -3.82 3.38
CA CYS A 158 -3.69 -2.60 3.54
C CYS A 158 -5.21 -2.87 3.71
N SER A 159 -6.05 -2.30 2.83
CA SER A 159 -7.51 -2.49 2.87
C SER A 159 -7.93 -3.85 2.29
N GLY A 160 -7.14 -4.41 1.38
CA GLY A 160 -7.41 -5.72 0.81
C GLY A 160 -6.84 -5.91 -0.61
N PRO A 161 -7.12 -7.08 -1.21
CA PRO A 161 -6.66 -7.41 -2.55
C PRO A 161 -7.35 -6.56 -3.62
N CYS A 162 -6.66 -6.34 -4.73
CA CYS A 162 -7.23 -5.76 -5.93
C CYS A 162 -8.30 -6.69 -6.51
N TRP A 163 -9.54 -6.22 -6.63
CA TRP A 163 -10.67 -7.05 -7.09
C TRP A 163 -10.70 -7.22 -8.62
N LEU A 164 -11.57 -8.11 -9.10
CA LEU A 164 -11.73 -8.44 -10.52
C LEU A 164 -11.99 -7.21 -11.40
N GLY A 165 -11.54 -7.29 -12.66
CA GLY A 165 -11.59 -6.19 -13.61
C GLY A 165 -10.61 -5.04 -13.32
N HIS A 166 -9.80 -5.11 -12.26
CA HIS A 166 -8.91 -4.03 -11.85
C HIS A 166 -7.47 -4.52 -11.63
N PHE A 167 -6.52 -3.58 -11.59
CA PHE A 167 -5.12 -3.79 -11.23
C PHE A 167 -4.65 -2.72 -10.22
N CYS A 168 -3.66 -3.06 -9.40
CA CYS A 168 -3.19 -2.23 -8.30
C CYS A 168 -1.65 -2.24 -8.25
N PRO A 169 -0.98 -1.22 -8.83
CA PRO A 169 0.45 -1.04 -8.63
C PRO A 169 0.77 -0.80 -7.15
N GLU A 170 2.03 -0.96 -6.76
CA GLU A 170 2.49 -0.67 -5.40
C GLU A 170 2.04 0.74 -4.94
N GLY A 171 1.47 0.83 -3.74
CA GLY A 171 0.97 2.09 -3.18
C GLY A 171 -0.38 2.55 -3.73
N SER A 172 -1.15 1.69 -4.40
CA SER A 172 -2.48 2.03 -4.89
C SER A 172 -3.42 2.41 -3.75
N VAL A 173 -4.04 3.58 -3.86
CA VAL A 173 -5.11 4.01 -2.95
C VAL A 173 -6.42 3.32 -3.31
N LEU A 174 -6.70 3.21 -4.61
CA LEU A 174 -7.89 2.56 -5.14
C LEU A 174 -7.52 1.64 -6.32
N PRO A 175 -8.29 0.58 -6.58
CA PRO A 175 -8.09 -0.27 -7.76
C PRO A 175 -8.26 0.48 -9.08
N HIS A 176 -7.37 0.23 -10.04
CA HIS A 176 -7.40 0.83 -11.38
C HIS A 176 -8.13 -0.09 -12.34
N LYS A 177 -9.12 0.42 -13.07
CA LYS A 177 -9.89 -0.38 -14.03
C LYS A 177 -9.00 -0.86 -15.19
N CYS A 178 -9.14 -2.13 -15.56
CA CYS A 178 -8.62 -2.63 -16.83
C CYS A 178 -9.29 -1.87 -18.00
N PRO A 179 -8.53 -1.49 -19.05
CA PRO A 179 -9.06 -0.71 -20.17
C PRO A 179 -10.03 -1.53 -21.04
N ALA A 180 -10.82 -0.82 -21.86
CA ALA A 180 -11.63 -1.46 -22.89
C ALA A 180 -10.75 -2.33 -23.82
N GLY A 181 -11.30 -3.43 -24.31
CA GLY A 181 -10.57 -4.47 -25.01
C GLY A 181 -9.81 -5.44 -24.10
N THR A 182 -9.84 -5.24 -22.78
CA THR A 182 -9.24 -6.17 -21.81
C THR A 182 -10.22 -6.56 -20.72
N HIS A 183 -9.90 -7.64 -20.00
CA HIS A 183 -10.64 -8.12 -18.85
C HIS A 183 -9.69 -8.67 -17.77
N MET A 184 -10.13 -8.76 -16.52
CA MET A 184 -9.34 -9.37 -15.45
C MET A 184 -10.19 -10.30 -14.58
N PRO A 185 -10.09 -11.64 -14.77
CA PRO A 185 -10.93 -12.61 -14.07
C PRO A 185 -10.37 -13.03 -12.70
N ASN A 186 -9.18 -12.56 -12.31
CA ASN A 186 -8.56 -12.91 -11.05
C ASN A 186 -8.30 -11.66 -10.19
N GLU A 187 -8.30 -11.85 -8.87
CA GLU A 187 -7.85 -10.83 -7.93
C GLU A 187 -6.32 -10.66 -7.98
N ARG A 188 -5.84 -9.58 -7.36
CA ARG A 188 -4.42 -9.25 -7.15
C ARG A 188 -3.61 -8.98 -8.42
N ALA A 189 -4.24 -8.54 -9.51
CA ALA A 189 -3.50 -7.97 -10.62
C ALA A 189 -2.70 -6.74 -10.15
N ALA A 190 -1.43 -6.69 -10.49
CA ALA A 190 -0.49 -5.66 -10.06
C ALA A 190 -0.39 -4.54 -11.10
N ASN A 191 -0.37 -4.90 -12.38
CA ASN A 191 -0.09 -3.97 -13.46
C ASN A 191 -1.15 -4.02 -14.56
N ILE A 192 -1.20 -2.96 -15.37
CA ILE A 192 -2.10 -2.91 -16.54
C ILE A 192 -1.83 -4.06 -17.53
N SER A 193 -0.59 -4.56 -17.58
CA SER A 193 -0.20 -5.70 -18.40
C SER A 193 -0.81 -7.03 -17.95
N ASP A 194 -1.32 -7.09 -16.72
CA ASP A 194 -1.96 -8.29 -16.18
C ASP A 194 -3.41 -8.42 -16.66
N CYS A 195 -4.01 -7.32 -17.15
CA CYS A 195 -5.30 -7.35 -17.82
C CYS A 195 -5.21 -8.18 -19.11
N PHE A 196 -6.03 -9.23 -19.20
CA PHE A 196 -6.08 -10.13 -20.34
C PHE A 196 -6.74 -9.44 -21.53
N LEU A 197 -6.09 -9.46 -22.69
CA LEU A 197 -6.68 -9.01 -23.95
C LEU A 197 -7.86 -9.92 -24.33
N CYS A 198 -8.96 -9.34 -24.80
CA CYS A 198 -10.04 -10.14 -25.38
C CYS A 198 -9.52 -10.99 -26.54
N ALA A 199 -9.84 -12.28 -26.54
CA ALA A 199 -9.47 -13.16 -27.64
C ALA A 199 -10.21 -12.78 -28.94
N PRO A 200 -9.71 -13.18 -30.12
CA PRO A 200 -10.46 -13.03 -31.36
C PRO A 200 -11.86 -13.65 -31.23
N GLY A 201 -12.84 -12.97 -31.79
CA GLY A 201 -14.27 -13.28 -31.65
C GLY A 201 -14.91 -12.72 -30.39
N GLN A 202 -14.14 -12.09 -29.51
CA GLN A 202 -14.64 -11.42 -28.31
C GLN A 202 -14.27 -9.94 -28.32
N TYR A 203 -14.97 -9.17 -27.49
CA TYR A 203 -14.74 -7.75 -27.30
C TYR A 203 -15.15 -7.31 -25.88
N GLN A 204 -14.64 -6.17 -25.43
CA GLN A 204 -15.09 -5.56 -24.17
C GLN A 204 -15.15 -4.03 -24.35
N PRO A 205 -16.34 -3.44 -24.48
CA PRO A 205 -16.48 -2.01 -24.74
C PRO A 205 -16.25 -1.15 -23.49
N GLU A 206 -16.43 -1.72 -22.30
CA GLU A 206 -16.34 -1.02 -21.03
C GLU A 206 -15.01 -1.29 -20.30
N THR A 207 -14.62 -0.38 -19.41
CA THR A 207 -13.46 -0.59 -18.53
C THR A 207 -13.87 -1.35 -17.29
N GLY A 208 -12.94 -2.05 -16.63
CA GLY A 208 -13.17 -2.57 -15.29
C GLY A 208 -13.94 -3.89 -15.25
N HIS A 209 -13.91 -4.67 -16.34
CA HIS A 209 -14.72 -5.89 -16.48
C HIS A 209 -13.90 -7.16 -16.25
N GLU A 210 -14.57 -8.19 -15.73
CA GLU A 210 -13.96 -9.49 -15.41
C GLU A 210 -13.88 -10.44 -16.61
N GLU A 211 -14.73 -10.24 -17.62
CA GLU A 211 -14.83 -11.08 -18.81
C GLU A 211 -15.03 -10.25 -20.09
N CYS A 212 -14.67 -10.85 -21.23
CA CYS A 212 -15.01 -10.32 -22.55
C CYS A 212 -16.31 -10.91 -23.07
N LEU A 213 -17.03 -10.13 -23.85
CA LEU A 213 -18.29 -10.51 -24.49
C LEU A 213 -18.00 -11.17 -25.84
N PRO A 214 -18.72 -12.25 -26.23
CA PRO A 214 -18.63 -12.76 -27.59
C PRO A 214 -19.28 -11.78 -28.58
N CYS A 215 -18.73 -11.71 -29.80
CA CYS A 215 -19.40 -11.01 -30.89
C CYS A 215 -20.74 -11.66 -31.21
N ALA A 216 -21.79 -10.85 -31.37
CA ALA A 216 -23.10 -11.35 -31.75
C ALA A 216 -23.07 -11.92 -33.18
N ALA A 217 -23.99 -12.83 -33.50
CA ALA A 217 -24.13 -13.34 -34.86
C ALA A 217 -24.31 -12.17 -35.86
N GLY A 218 -23.68 -12.27 -37.03
CA GLY A 218 -23.56 -11.17 -37.99
C GLY A 218 -22.43 -10.17 -37.68
N SER A 219 -21.66 -10.36 -36.61
CA SER A 219 -20.46 -9.57 -36.29
C SER A 219 -19.27 -10.45 -35.94
N PHE A 220 -18.05 -9.92 -36.09
CA PHE A 220 -16.81 -10.63 -35.84
C PHE A 220 -15.75 -9.69 -35.25
N SER A 221 -14.74 -10.25 -34.60
CA SER A 221 -13.57 -9.50 -34.10
C SER A 221 -12.30 -10.29 -34.45
N PRO A 222 -11.50 -9.85 -35.44
CA PRO A 222 -10.35 -10.62 -35.89
C PRO A 222 -9.13 -10.45 -34.97
N ASP A 223 -9.06 -9.32 -34.27
CA ASP A 223 -7.89 -8.91 -33.50
C ASP A 223 -8.05 -9.25 -32.02
N VAL A 224 -6.92 -9.48 -31.36
CA VAL A 224 -6.86 -9.52 -29.90
C VAL A 224 -7.06 -8.12 -29.33
N GLY A 225 -7.69 -8.02 -28.17
CA GLY A 225 -7.81 -6.76 -27.45
C GLY A 225 -8.89 -5.83 -28.01
N SER A 226 -9.86 -6.34 -28.76
CA SER A 226 -10.86 -5.47 -29.39
C SER A 226 -11.86 -4.90 -28.40
N ALA A 227 -12.15 -3.61 -28.52
CA ALA A 227 -13.21 -2.93 -27.76
C ALA A 227 -14.59 -2.99 -28.45
N ALA A 228 -14.67 -3.48 -29.69
CA ALA A 228 -15.90 -3.56 -30.46
C ALA A 228 -15.85 -4.69 -31.50
N CYS A 229 -17.02 -5.23 -31.86
CA CYS A 229 -17.14 -6.15 -33.00
C CYS A 229 -17.41 -5.37 -34.29
N GLU A 230 -16.89 -5.90 -35.39
CA GLU A 230 -17.13 -5.41 -36.75
C GLU A 230 -18.30 -6.16 -37.38
N ALA A 231 -19.16 -5.45 -38.11
CA ALA A 231 -20.25 -6.07 -38.86
C ALA A 231 -19.70 -6.88 -40.04
N CYS A 232 -20.31 -8.04 -40.32
CA CYS A 232 -19.87 -8.87 -41.43
C CYS A 232 -20.13 -8.16 -42.77
N PRO A 233 -19.11 -8.09 -43.65
CA PRO A 233 -19.22 -7.36 -44.89
C PRO A 233 -20.15 -8.08 -45.88
N MET A 234 -20.69 -7.31 -46.83
CA MET A 234 -21.56 -7.82 -47.89
C MET A 234 -20.93 -9.04 -48.59
N GLY A 235 -21.73 -10.07 -48.83
CA GLY A 235 -21.30 -11.32 -49.47
C GLY A 235 -20.65 -12.36 -48.55
N GLY A 236 -20.50 -12.09 -47.25
CA GLY A 236 -20.09 -13.07 -46.22
C GLY A 236 -21.17 -13.27 -45.15
N VAL A 237 -21.14 -14.42 -44.47
CA VAL A 237 -22.03 -14.74 -43.34
C VAL A 237 -21.18 -15.11 -42.13
N CYS A 238 -21.59 -14.63 -40.95
CA CYS A 238 -20.98 -14.97 -39.66
C CYS A 238 -22.10 -15.54 -38.78
N GLU A 239 -22.39 -16.82 -38.97
CA GLU A 239 -23.57 -17.47 -38.38
C GLU A 239 -23.44 -17.66 -36.86
N ASP A 240 -22.21 -17.87 -36.37
CA ASP A 240 -21.96 -18.18 -34.96
C ASP A 240 -21.62 -16.94 -34.12
N ALA A 241 -22.14 -16.91 -32.89
CA ALA A 241 -21.66 -16.00 -31.86
C ALA A 241 -20.20 -16.31 -31.53
N GLY A 242 -19.37 -15.27 -31.34
CA GLY A 242 -17.94 -15.43 -31.10
C GLY A 242 -17.10 -15.58 -32.37
N ALA A 243 -17.59 -15.14 -33.54
CA ALA A 243 -16.86 -15.27 -34.79
C ALA A 243 -15.51 -14.52 -34.76
N ALA A 244 -14.41 -15.28 -34.79
CA ALA A 244 -13.03 -14.77 -34.79
C ALA A 244 -12.50 -14.39 -36.18
N SER A 245 -13.27 -14.65 -37.24
CA SER A 245 -12.83 -14.33 -38.60
C SER A 245 -13.98 -13.88 -39.48
N ARG A 246 -13.62 -13.06 -40.46
CA ARG A 246 -14.50 -12.54 -41.52
C ARG A 246 -15.07 -13.63 -42.45
N LEU A 247 -14.54 -14.86 -42.40
CA LEU A 247 -14.73 -15.86 -43.45
C LEU A 247 -15.19 -17.21 -42.90
N VAL A 248 -16.49 -17.38 -42.72
CA VAL A 248 -17.12 -18.65 -43.11
C VAL A 248 -17.58 -18.45 -44.56
N TRP A 249 -16.76 -18.84 -45.55
CA TRP A 249 -17.21 -18.88 -46.95
C TRP A 249 -18.20 -20.04 -47.10
N GLN A 250 -19.44 -19.83 -46.68
CA GLN A 250 -20.54 -20.58 -47.25
C GLN A 250 -20.95 -19.82 -48.51
N ALA A 251 -20.54 -20.35 -49.67
CA ALA A 251 -20.99 -19.82 -50.94
C ALA A 251 -22.53 -19.79 -50.91
N CYS A 252 -23.10 -18.61 -51.15
CA CYS A 252 -24.53 -18.52 -51.43
C CYS A 252 -24.85 -19.53 -52.55
N PRO A 253 -25.98 -20.26 -52.49
CA PRO A 253 -26.39 -21.16 -53.56
C PRO A 253 -26.28 -20.47 -54.93
N ALA A 254 -25.85 -21.18 -55.97
CA ALA A 254 -25.54 -20.58 -57.28
C ALA A 254 -26.66 -19.61 -57.74
N GLY A 255 -26.32 -18.32 -57.82
CA GLY A 255 -27.26 -17.23 -58.16
C GLY A 255 -27.68 -16.34 -56.98
N GLY A 256 -27.31 -16.67 -55.74
CA GLY A 256 -27.55 -15.84 -54.55
C GLY A 256 -26.40 -14.86 -54.28
N PHE A 257 -26.74 -13.60 -54.02
CA PHE A 257 -25.85 -12.58 -53.44
C PHE A 257 -26.46 -12.16 -52.11
N ASN A 258 -25.65 -12.03 -51.06
CA ASN A 258 -26.10 -11.47 -49.79
C ASN A 258 -25.83 -9.96 -49.79
N PRO A 259 -26.84 -9.10 -50.04
CA PRO A 259 -26.64 -7.66 -50.13
C PRO A 259 -26.59 -6.97 -48.76
N THR A 260 -26.80 -7.70 -47.67
CA THR A 260 -26.92 -7.13 -46.33
C THR A 260 -25.63 -7.30 -45.53
N THR A 261 -25.09 -6.18 -45.04
CA THR A 261 -24.06 -6.17 -43.99
C THR A 261 -24.66 -6.73 -42.70
N GLY A 262 -23.89 -7.54 -41.97
CA GLY A 262 -24.31 -8.11 -40.70
C GLY A 262 -25.29 -9.29 -40.80
N SER A 263 -25.32 -9.99 -41.93
CA SER A 263 -26.20 -11.15 -42.10
C SER A 263 -25.72 -12.35 -41.28
N SER A 264 -26.68 -13.02 -40.61
CA SER A 264 -26.47 -14.13 -39.69
C SER A 264 -27.24 -15.41 -40.05
N SER A 265 -27.98 -15.43 -41.18
CA SER A 265 -28.77 -16.57 -41.70
C SER A 265 -29.38 -16.25 -43.05
#